data_AF-A0ABD2PP25-F1
#
_entry.id   AF-A0ABD2PP25-F1
#
_cell.length_a   1.000
_cell.length_b   1.000
_cell.length_c   1.000
_cell.angle_alpha   90.00
_cell.angle_beta   90.00
_cell.angle_gamma   90.00
#
_symmetry.space_group_name_H-M   'P 1'
#
loop_
_entity.id
_entity.type
_entity.pdbx_description
1 polymer ?
#
loop_
_entity_poly.entity_id
_entity_poly.type
_entity_poly.pdbx_seq_one_letter_code
_entity_poly.pdbx_strand_id
1 'polypeptide(L)'
;MVPLCNNAFSLICGITIFSTVFSTILTDNPAMSKDSILLMMQESGPASSGLTFTWIPVLFAKVGSFGRFLCPLFFLCLAFSGITSLISTVQFLALTVEDMGMPPKISIVISIAAYWLFGLPSALSIHVLANQDYTWSYALIVSGAIYCALVIRYGVEKYRKYVVNAFGLDDWKLVRAWTPLVLICVPIQAIVLLFWWTVKEILNNPSTWYIPNYETFIMVIIEWSAIIILIVVFTVCCVKFKPAFFDKVNFLGFDPHNEYCEQKIPDGLKLEAAVFNKTREIEILPKLK
;
A
#
# COMPACT_ATOMS: atom_id res chain seq x y z
N MET A 1 8.70 -6.35 -14.39
CA MET A 1 7.50 -7.20 -14.71
C MET A 1 6.44 -7.28 -13.61
N VAL A 2 6.80 -7.10 -12.33
CA VAL A 2 5.88 -7.23 -11.18
C VAL A 2 4.54 -6.46 -11.34
N PRO A 3 4.50 -5.18 -11.77
CA PRO A 3 3.24 -4.44 -11.88
C PRO A 3 2.31 -5.02 -12.95
N LEU A 4 2.87 -5.51 -14.06
CA LEU A 4 2.09 -6.09 -15.15
C LEU A 4 1.46 -7.40 -14.72
N CYS A 5 2.21 -8.26 -14.03
CA CYS A 5 1.67 -9.50 -13.47
C CYS A 5 0.57 -9.21 -12.45
N ASN A 6 0.77 -8.27 -11.53
CA ASN A 6 -0.23 -7.91 -10.53
C ASN A 6 -1.55 -7.44 -11.17
N ASN A 7 -1.47 -6.58 -12.19
CA ASN A 7 -2.64 -6.08 -12.89
C ASN A 7 -3.32 -7.16 -13.73
N ALA A 8 -2.55 -8.03 -14.38
CA ALA A 8 -3.09 -9.16 -15.14
C ALA A 8 -3.83 -10.15 -14.23
N PHE A 9 -3.23 -10.55 -13.10
CA PHE A 9 -3.89 -11.43 -12.13
C PHE A 9 -5.13 -10.76 -11.52
N SER A 10 -5.05 -9.48 -11.16
CA SER A 10 -6.21 -8.73 -10.65
C SER A 10 -7.37 -8.71 -11.66
N LEU A 11 -7.07 -8.50 -12.94
CA LEU A 11 -8.07 -8.51 -14.01
C LEU A 11 -8.69 -9.90 -14.20
N ILE A 12 -7.87 -10.96 -14.22
CA ILE A 12 -8.36 -12.35 -14.35
C ILE A 12 -9.26 -12.70 -13.17
N CYS A 13 -8.81 -12.43 -11.94
CA CYS A 13 -9.61 -12.66 -10.73
C CYS A 13 -10.93 -11.88 -10.77
N GLY A 14 -10.90 -10.61 -11.18
CA GLY A 14 -12.10 -9.79 -11.35
C GLY A 14 -13.10 -10.41 -12.32
N ILE A 15 -12.67 -10.74 -13.54
CA ILE A 15 -13.53 -11.35 -14.56
C ILE A 15 -14.12 -12.67 -14.05
N THR A 16 -13.30 -13.52 -13.41
CA THR A 16 -13.76 -14.81 -12.87
C THR A 16 -14.80 -14.63 -11.77
N ILE A 17 -14.56 -13.78 -10.77
CA ILE A 17 -15.50 -13.56 -9.66
C ILE A 17 -16.81 -12.94 -10.17
N PHE A 18 -16.74 -11.86 -10.95
CA PHE A 18 -17.94 -11.20 -11.47
C PHE A 18 -18.78 -12.12 -12.35
N SER A 19 -18.16 -12.84 -13.30
CA SER A 19 -18.88 -13.76 -14.18
C SER A 19 -19.55 -14.89 -13.40
N THR A 20 -18.85 -15.43 -12.39
CA THR A 20 -19.35 -16.58 -11.65
C THR A 20 -20.48 -16.19 -10.67
N VAL A 21 -20.34 -15.06 -9.98
CA VAL A 21 -21.42 -14.54 -9.11
C VAL A 21 -22.64 -14.17 -9.94
N PHE A 22 -22.45 -13.48 -11.07
CA PHE A 22 -23.56 -13.11 -11.96
C PHE A 22 -24.31 -14.34 -12.50
N SER A 23 -23.59 -15.36 -12.97
CA SER A 23 -24.20 -16.63 -13.41
C SER A 23 -24.97 -17.34 -12.30
N THR A 24 -24.44 -17.28 -11.07
CA THR A 24 -25.03 -17.92 -9.90
C THR A 24 -26.34 -17.27 -9.50
N ILE A 25 -26.40 -15.93 -9.49
CA ILE A 25 -27.61 -15.17 -9.15
C ILE A 25 -28.68 -15.34 -10.23
N LEU A 26 -28.30 -15.32 -11.51
CA LEU A 26 -29.23 -15.53 -12.62
C LEU A 26 -29.91 -16.91 -12.58
N THR A 27 -29.18 -17.92 -12.11
CA THR A 27 -29.70 -19.29 -11.98
C THR A 27 -30.69 -19.43 -10.84
N ASP A 28 -30.51 -18.71 -9.73
CA ASP A 28 -31.45 -18.75 -8.59
C ASP A 28 -32.67 -17.86 -8.79
N ASN A 29 -32.50 -16.71 -9.44
CA ASN A 29 -33.54 -15.71 -9.60
C ASN A 29 -33.67 -15.31 -11.08
N PRO A 30 -34.20 -16.19 -11.95
CA PRO A 30 -34.32 -15.93 -13.38
C PRO A 30 -35.27 -14.76 -13.72
N ALA A 31 -36.09 -14.31 -12.77
CA ALA A 31 -36.97 -13.15 -12.90
C ALA A 31 -36.32 -11.82 -12.47
N MET A 32 -35.11 -11.83 -11.93
CA MET A 32 -34.43 -10.62 -11.46
C MET A 32 -33.85 -9.83 -12.64
N SER A 33 -34.12 -8.51 -12.68
CA SER A 33 -33.50 -7.64 -13.68
C SER A 33 -31.99 -7.56 -13.48
N LYS A 34 -31.23 -7.46 -14.57
CA LYS A 34 -29.76 -7.33 -14.55
C LYS A 34 -29.30 -6.16 -13.67
N ASP A 35 -30.09 -5.09 -13.62
CA ASP A 35 -29.80 -3.90 -12.80
C ASP A 35 -29.92 -4.20 -11.30
N SER A 36 -30.89 -5.01 -10.89
CA SER A 36 -31.06 -5.42 -9.49
C SER A 36 -29.93 -6.35 -9.02
N ILE A 37 -29.43 -7.22 -9.90
CA ILE A 37 -28.24 -8.04 -9.64
C ILE A 37 -27.01 -7.16 -9.46
N LEU A 38 -26.86 -6.15 -10.31
CA LEU A 38 -25.74 -5.21 -10.24
C LEU A 38 -25.78 -4.37 -8.95
N LEU A 39 -26.95 -3.88 -8.55
CA LEU A 39 -27.13 -3.17 -7.27
C LEU A 39 -26.80 -4.07 -6.06
N MET A 40 -27.26 -5.32 -6.08
CA MET A 40 -26.94 -6.29 -5.04
C MET A 40 -25.42 -6.53 -4.93
N MET A 41 -24.72 -6.65 -6.06
CA MET A 41 -23.26 -6.82 -6.08
C MET A 41 -22.51 -5.57 -5.60
N GLN A 42 -23.07 -4.37 -5.79
CA GLN A 42 -22.51 -3.11 -5.32
C GLN A 42 -22.76 -2.88 -3.81
N GLU A 43 -23.86 -3.38 -3.26
CA GLU A 43 -24.23 -3.23 -1.83
C GLU A 43 -23.81 -4.42 -0.95
N SER A 44 -23.02 -5.37 -1.47
CA SER A 44 -22.71 -6.63 -0.79
C SER A 44 -21.79 -6.46 0.43
N GLY A 45 -22.39 -6.12 1.57
CA GLY A 45 -21.87 -6.30 2.94
C GLY A 45 -21.04 -5.12 3.49
N PRO A 46 -21.08 -4.90 4.82
CA PRO A 46 -20.22 -3.89 5.46
C PRO A 46 -18.74 -4.15 5.17
N ALA A 47 -17.98 -3.07 4.95
CA ALA A 47 -16.56 -3.09 4.59
C ALA A 47 -16.22 -3.87 3.28
N SER A 48 -17.11 -3.87 2.28
CA SER A 48 -16.90 -4.52 0.97
C SER A 48 -16.59 -6.03 1.05
N SER A 49 -16.94 -6.68 2.16
CA SER A 49 -16.55 -8.05 2.48
C SER A 49 -17.50 -9.13 1.93
N GLY A 50 -18.72 -8.73 1.52
CA GLY A 50 -19.78 -9.67 1.16
C GLY A 50 -19.51 -10.46 -0.12
N LEU A 51 -18.76 -9.92 -1.08
CA LEU A 51 -18.35 -10.68 -2.28
C LEU A 51 -17.57 -11.94 -1.90
N THR A 52 -16.61 -11.85 -0.98
CA THR A 52 -15.75 -12.97 -0.61
C THR A 52 -16.38 -13.87 0.44
N PHE A 53 -17.02 -13.31 1.48
CA PHE A 53 -17.49 -14.10 2.62
C PHE A 53 -18.96 -14.53 2.52
N THR A 54 -19.75 -13.95 1.61
CA THR A 54 -21.14 -14.36 1.37
C THR A 54 -21.27 -15.10 0.06
N TRP A 55 -20.81 -14.51 -1.05
CA TRP A 55 -21.09 -15.05 -2.38
C TRP A 55 -20.21 -16.23 -2.80
N ILE A 56 -18.91 -16.22 -2.49
CA ILE A 56 -18.02 -17.34 -2.82
C ILE A 56 -18.43 -18.66 -2.12
N PRO A 57 -18.79 -18.68 -0.82
CA PRO A 57 -19.32 -19.89 -0.18
C PRO A 57 -20.61 -20.40 -0.83
N VAL A 58 -21.55 -19.50 -1.14
CA VAL A 58 -22.82 -19.84 -1.82
C VAL A 58 -22.54 -20.45 -3.19
N LEU A 59 -21.61 -19.88 -3.94
CA LEU A 59 -21.15 -20.43 -5.21
C LEU A 59 -20.63 -21.87 -5.05
N PHE A 60 -19.70 -22.10 -4.12
CA PHE A 60 -19.15 -23.44 -3.93
C PHE A 60 -20.20 -24.45 -3.45
N ALA A 61 -21.20 -24.02 -2.67
CA ALA A 61 -22.30 -24.90 -2.30
C ALA A 61 -23.07 -25.42 -3.53
N LYS A 62 -23.21 -24.63 -4.60
CA LYS A 62 -23.91 -25.03 -5.83
C LYS A 62 -23.12 -25.93 -6.75
N VAL A 63 -21.79 -25.85 -6.72
CA VAL A 63 -20.90 -26.76 -7.48
C VAL A 63 -21.04 -28.21 -6.96
N GLY A 64 -21.71 -28.42 -5.82
CA GLY A 64 -22.03 -29.74 -5.28
C GLY A 64 -20.83 -30.35 -4.57
N SER A 65 -20.57 -31.64 -4.80
CA SER A 65 -19.53 -32.40 -4.09
C SER A 65 -18.12 -31.81 -4.29
N PHE A 66 -17.82 -31.27 -5.48
CA PHE A 66 -16.51 -30.67 -5.78
C PHE A 66 -16.30 -29.33 -5.05
N GLY A 67 -17.37 -28.54 -4.86
CA GLY A 67 -17.30 -27.27 -4.15
C GLY A 67 -16.99 -27.41 -2.66
N ARG A 68 -17.37 -28.53 -2.03
CA ARG A 68 -17.01 -28.84 -0.63
C ARG A 68 -15.50 -28.99 -0.43
N PHE A 69 -14.77 -29.42 -1.46
CA PHE A 69 -13.31 -29.50 -1.45
C PHE A 69 -12.68 -28.14 -1.79
N LEU A 70 -13.23 -27.41 -2.76
CA LEU A 70 -12.71 -26.11 -3.18
C LEU A 70 -12.87 -25.02 -2.14
N CYS A 71 -13.97 -25.00 -1.39
CA CYS A 71 -14.25 -23.95 -0.40
C CYS A 71 -13.15 -23.80 0.67
N PRO A 72 -12.75 -24.85 1.41
CA PRO A 72 -11.66 -24.73 2.39
C PRO A 72 -10.31 -24.41 1.72
N LEU A 73 -10.04 -24.95 0.52
CA LEU A 73 -8.82 -24.64 -0.22
C LEU A 73 -8.75 -23.15 -0.62
N PHE A 74 -9.88 -22.58 -1.05
CA PHE A 74 -9.98 -21.16 -1.39
C PHE A 74 -9.70 -20.27 -0.18
N PHE A 75 -10.33 -20.55 0.98
CA PHE A 75 -10.08 -19.77 2.19
C PHE A 75 -8.67 -19.96 2.75
N LEU A 76 -8.07 -21.14 2.56
CA LEU A 76 -6.65 -21.36 2.88
C LEU A 76 -5.74 -20.50 2.00
N CYS A 77 -6.00 -20.44 0.69
CA CYS A 77 -5.28 -19.55 -0.22
C CYS A 77 -5.48 -18.08 0.14
N LEU A 78 -6.70 -17.66 0.48
CA LEU A 78 -7.01 -16.31 0.93
C LEU A 78 -6.23 -15.95 2.22
N ALA A 79 -6.13 -16.88 3.17
CA ALA A 79 -5.36 -16.71 4.38
C ALA A 79 -3.85 -16.55 4.11
N PHE A 80 -3.27 -17.39 3.25
CA PHE A 80 -1.87 -17.24 2.84
C PHE A 80 -1.61 -15.92 2.12
N SER A 81 -2.52 -15.50 1.23
CA SER A 81 -2.43 -14.18 0.59
C SER A 81 -2.37 -13.06 1.64
N GLY A 82 -3.27 -13.07 2.62
CA GLY A 82 -3.29 -12.08 3.70
C GLY A 82 -2.01 -12.09 4.55
N ILE A 83 -1.49 -13.27 4.90
CA ILE A 83 -0.24 -13.41 5.66
C ILE A 83 0.94 -12.82 4.89
N THR A 84 1.05 -13.06 3.58
CA THR A 84 2.15 -12.50 2.77
C THR A 84 2.14 -10.97 2.72
N SER A 85 0.97 -10.36 2.64
CA SER A 85 0.82 -8.90 2.73
C SER A 85 1.17 -8.38 4.12
N LEU A 86 0.76 -9.09 5.18
CA LEU A 86 1.04 -8.71 6.57
C LEU A 86 2.54 -8.75 6.89
N ILE A 87 3.28 -9.72 6.36
CA ILE A 87 4.74 -9.78 6.56
C ILE A 87 5.42 -8.51 6.02
N SER A 88 5.01 -8.05 4.84
CA SER A 88 5.57 -6.83 4.22
C SER A 88 5.28 -5.58 5.04
N THR A 89 4.07 -5.44 5.58
CA THR A 89 3.69 -4.25 6.37
C THR A 89 4.33 -4.26 7.76
N VAL A 90 4.43 -5.43 8.41
CA VAL A 90 5.19 -5.59 9.67
C VAL A 90 6.65 -5.23 9.45
N GLN A 91 7.26 -5.68 8.35
CA GLN A 91 8.66 -5.35 8.03
C GLN A 91 8.86 -3.85 7.83
N PHE A 92 7.92 -3.15 7.18
CA PHE A 92 7.99 -1.70 7.00
C PHE A 92 8.04 -0.96 8.34
N LEU A 93 7.20 -1.33 9.30
CA LEU A 93 7.24 -0.75 10.64
C LEU A 93 8.52 -1.13 11.39
N ALA A 94 8.99 -2.37 11.25
CA ALA A 94 10.22 -2.83 11.91
C ALA A 94 11.44 -2.05 11.44
N LEU A 95 11.58 -1.84 10.13
CA LEU A 95 12.63 -0.99 9.55
C LEU A 95 12.54 0.44 10.06
N THR A 96 11.33 1.01 10.12
CA THR A 96 11.13 2.36 10.66
C THR A 96 11.60 2.46 12.12
N VAL A 97 11.43 1.41 12.93
CA VAL A 97 11.90 1.35 14.33
C VAL A 97 13.40 1.04 14.43
N GLU A 98 13.97 0.28 13.49
CA GLU A 98 15.43 0.08 13.38
C GLU A 98 16.15 1.38 13.03
N ASP A 99 15.59 2.19 12.13
CA ASP A 99 16.08 3.54 11.79
C ASP A 99 16.08 4.47 13.01
N MET A 100 15.30 4.16 14.06
CA MET A 100 15.31 4.85 15.35
C MET A 100 16.48 4.43 16.26
N GLY A 101 17.36 3.53 15.80
CA GLY A 101 18.51 3.01 16.54
C GLY A 101 18.20 1.80 17.43
N MET A 102 17.04 1.15 17.28
CA MET A 102 16.71 -0.07 18.01
C MET A 102 17.28 -1.33 17.33
N PRO A 103 17.67 -2.37 18.10
CA PRO A 103 18.19 -3.59 17.51
C PRO A 103 17.07 -4.38 16.80
N PRO A 104 17.38 -5.05 15.67
CA PRO A 104 16.36 -5.65 14.77
C PRO A 104 15.36 -6.59 15.45
N LYS A 105 15.83 -7.43 16.39
CA LYS A 105 14.98 -8.38 17.11
C LYS A 105 13.91 -7.68 17.96
N ILE A 106 14.26 -6.54 18.55
CA ILE A 106 13.33 -5.77 19.39
C ILE A 106 12.36 -5.01 18.49
N SER A 107 12.84 -4.43 17.38
CA SER A 107 12.01 -3.72 16.40
C SER A 107 10.89 -4.61 15.86
N ILE A 108 11.20 -5.84 15.44
CA ILE A 108 10.18 -6.80 14.95
C ILE A 108 9.12 -7.09 16.03
N VAL A 109 9.53 -7.33 17.28
CA VAL A 109 8.60 -7.65 18.38
C VAL A 109 7.70 -6.44 18.67
N ILE A 110 8.26 -5.23 18.72
CA ILE A 110 7.51 -3.99 18.90
C ILE A 110 6.50 -3.81 17.76
N SER A 111 6.92 -4.03 16.51
CA SER A 111 6.04 -3.90 15.35
C SER A 111 4.87 -4.88 15.40
N ILE A 112 5.12 -6.15 15.70
CA ILE A 112 4.06 -7.17 15.85
C ILE A 112 3.10 -6.77 16.99
N ALA A 113 3.63 -6.37 18.14
CA ALA A 113 2.82 -5.94 19.27
C ALA A 113 1.96 -4.72 18.94
N ALA A 114 2.51 -3.75 18.19
CA ALA A 114 1.79 -2.57 17.74
C ALA A 114 0.66 -2.95 16.77
N TYR A 115 0.94 -3.75 15.73
CA TYR A 115 -0.09 -4.21 14.80
C TYR A 115 -1.20 -4.99 15.48
N TRP A 116 -0.86 -5.85 16.45
CA TRP A 116 -1.85 -6.56 17.25
C TRP A 116 -2.70 -5.58 18.06
N LEU A 117 -2.07 -4.67 18.81
CA LEU A 117 -2.77 -3.71 19.68
C LEU A 117 -3.71 -2.78 18.91
N PHE A 118 -3.23 -2.18 17.82
CA PHE A 118 -4.03 -1.28 16.98
C PHE A 118 -5.04 -2.04 16.10
N GLY A 119 -4.82 -3.34 15.85
CA GLY A 119 -5.76 -4.20 15.14
C GLY A 119 -6.93 -4.70 15.99
N LEU A 120 -6.79 -4.73 17.33
CA LEU A 120 -7.84 -5.23 18.24
C LEU A 120 -9.20 -4.53 18.07
N PRO A 121 -9.29 -3.18 18.01
CA PRO A 121 -10.58 -2.50 17.83
C PRO A 121 -11.29 -2.93 16.54
N SER A 122 -10.54 -3.10 15.44
CA SER A 122 -11.07 -3.55 14.15
C SER A 122 -11.50 -5.01 14.17
N ALA A 123 -10.86 -5.86 14.98
CA ALA A 123 -11.28 -7.24 15.17
C ALA A 123 -12.56 -7.38 16.03
N LEU A 124 -12.79 -6.43 16.95
CA LEU A 124 -13.95 -6.43 17.85
C LEU A 124 -15.19 -5.79 17.24
N SER A 125 -15.05 -4.85 16.31
CA SER A 125 -16.17 -4.13 15.70
C SER A 125 -16.01 -3.97 14.19
N ILE A 126 -16.99 -4.48 13.45
CA ILE A 126 -17.06 -4.32 11.99
C ILE A 126 -17.21 -2.86 11.57
N HIS A 127 -17.86 -2.03 12.39
CA HIS A 127 -18.01 -0.60 12.11
C HIS A 127 -16.68 0.15 12.23
N VAL A 128 -15.84 -0.26 13.20
CA VAL A 128 -14.48 0.28 13.31
C VAL A 128 -13.64 -0.15 12.12
N LEU A 129 -13.69 -1.44 11.75
CA LEU A 129 -12.98 -1.94 10.57
C LEU A 129 -13.40 -1.19 9.29
N ALA A 130 -14.71 -1.03 9.06
CA ALA A 130 -15.24 -0.32 7.90
C ALA A 130 -14.78 1.15 7.86
N ASN A 131 -14.84 1.85 8.99
CA ASN A 131 -14.41 3.24 9.06
C ASN A 131 -12.90 3.40 8.87
N GLN A 132 -12.08 2.50 9.41
CA GLN A 132 -10.63 2.53 9.22
C GLN A 132 -10.28 2.22 7.75
N ASP A 133 -10.90 1.21 7.15
CA ASP A 133 -10.70 0.89 5.73
C ASP A 133 -11.10 2.08 4.83
N TYR A 134 -12.25 2.70 5.10
CA TYR A 134 -12.74 3.89 4.40
C TYR A 134 -11.76 5.07 4.52
N THR A 135 -11.39 5.44 5.75
CA THR A 135 -10.56 6.62 6.04
C THR A 135 -9.14 6.51 5.46
N TRP A 136 -8.51 5.34 5.62
CA TRP A 136 -7.13 5.13 5.18
C TRP A 136 -7.02 4.91 3.68
N SER A 137 -8.08 4.40 3.02
CA SER A 137 -8.12 4.28 1.56
C SER A 137 -7.91 5.62 0.85
N TYR A 138 -8.53 6.70 1.34
CA TYR A 138 -8.32 8.03 0.77
C TYR A 138 -6.97 8.64 1.15
N ALA A 139 -6.43 8.29 2.33
CA ALA A 139 -5.12 8.74 2.77
C ALA A 139 -4.00 8.22 1.86
N LEU A 140 -4.17 7.05 1.24
CA LEU A 140 -3.23 6.50 0.26
C LEU A 140 -3.06 7.42 -0.97
N ILE A 141 -4.13 8.12 -1.40
CA ILE A 141 -4.06 9.09 -2.50
C ILE A 141 -3.15 10.26 -2.12
N VAL A 142 -3.33 10.78 -0.89
CA VAL A 142 -2.50 11.87 -0.34
C VAL A 142 -1.05 11.42 -0.20
N SER A 143 -0.82 10.23 0.35
CA SER A 143 0.52 9.63 0.49
C SER A 143 1.23 9.50 -0.87
N GLY A 144 0.54 8.96 -1.87
CA GLY A 144 1.06 8.84 -3.24
C GLY A 144 1.40 10.20 -3.86
N ALA A 145 0.57 11.22 -3.62
CA ALA A 145 0.84 12.58 -4.06
C ALA A 145 2.08 13.18 -3.39
N ILE A 146 2.30 12.93 -2.10
CA ILE A 146 3.50 13.38 -1.37
C ILE A 146 4.76 12.70 -1.92
N TYR A 147 4.73 11.38 -2.16
CA TYR A 147 5.85 10.68 -2.80
C TYR A 147 6.15 11.22 -4.20
N CYS A 148 5.12 11.53 -5.00
CA CYS A 148 5.29 12.18 -6.29
C CYS A 148 5.90 13.57 -6.15
N ALA A 149 5.47 14.37 -5.17
CA ALA A 149 6.03 15.69 -4.90
C ALA A 149 7.52 15.63 -4.50
N LEU A 150 7.94 14.59 -3.76
CA LEU A 150 9.36 14.36 -3.44
C LEU A 150 10.18 14.11 -4.71
N VAL A 151 9.68 13.29 -5.64
CA VAL A 151 10.35 13.03 -6.93
C VAL A 151 10.43 14.30 -7.79
N ILE A 152 9.37 15.11 -7.80
CA ILE A 152 9.36 16.41 -8.49
C ILE A 152 10.40 17.35 -7.89
N ARG A 153 10.49 17.43 -6.56
CA ARG A 153 11.48 18.26 -5.84
C ARG A 153 12.92 17.81 -6.10
N TYR A 154 13.15 16.50 -6.19
CA TYR A 154 14.46 15.94 -6.54
C TYR A 154 14.85 16.23 -8.01
N GLY A 155 13.85 16.41 -8.87
CA GLY A 155 14.00 16.57 -10.31
C GLY A 155 13.74 15.27 -11.05
N VAL A 156 12.60 15.19 -11.73
CA VAL A 156 12.06 13.96 -12.36
C VAL A 156 13.04 13.33 -13.37
N GLU A 157 13.72 14.14 -14.19
CA GLU A 157 14.72 13.67 -15.15
C GLU A 157 15.97 13.10 -14.46
N LYS A 158 16.42 13.72 -13.37
CA LYS A 158 17.56 13.24 -12.58
C LYS A 158 17.18 11.94 -11.89
N TYR A 159 15.99 11.86 -11.29
CA TYR A 159 15.48 10.66 -10.65
C TYR A 159 15.44 9.48 -11.64
N ARG A 160 14.85 9.69 -12.84
CA ARG A 160 14.76 8.65 -13.87
C ARG A 160 16.14 8.13 -14.29
N LYS A 161 17.09 9.04 -14.54
CA LYS A 161 18.43 8.68 -15.04
C LYS A 161 19.29 8.02 -13.97
N TYR A 162 19.40 8.66 -12.81
CA TYR A 162 20.39 8.28 -11.79
C TYR A 162 19.85 7.30 -10.77
N VAL A 163 18.57 7.37 -10.39
CA VAL A 163 18.00 6.49 -9.36
C VAL A 163 17.43 5.21 -9.96
N VAL A 164 16.82 5.28 -11.15
CA VAL A 164 16.20 4.08 -11.75
C VAL A 164 17.08 3.47 -12.83
N ASN A 165 17.38 4.21 -13.91
CA ASN A 165 18.06 3.63 -15.08
C ASN A 165 19.53 3.28 -14.85
N ALA A 166 20.20 3.89 -13.85
CA ALA A 166 21.59 3.58 -13.52
C ALA A 166 21.73 2.46 -12.47
N PHE A 167 20.75 2.29 -11.57
CA PHE A 167 20.75 1.23 -10.57
C PHE A 167 20.11 -0.09 -11.06
N GLY A 168 19.23 -0.03 -12.07
CA GLY A 168 18.64 -1.22 -12.68
C GLY A 168 19.67 -2.02 -13.47
N LEU A 169 20.26 -3.03 -12.83
CA LEU A 169 21.05 -4.06 -13.50
C LEU A 169 20.06 -4.97 -14.25
N ASP A 170 20.06 -4.89 -15.58
CA ASP A 170 19.24 -5.70 -16.51
C ASP A 170 17.70 -5.49 -16.49
N ASP A 171 17.19 -4.42 -15.88
CA ASP A 171 15.76 -4.06 -15.96
C ASP A 171 15.44 -3.12 -17.15
N TRP A 172 14.17 -3.06 -17.55
CA TRP A 172 13.71 -2.17 -18.61
C TRP A 172 13.90 -0.70 -18.22
N LYS A 173 14.65 0.03 -19.05
CA LYS A 173 14.90 1.46 -18.81
C LYS A 173 13.62 2.27 -18.98
N LEU A 174 13.38 3.18 -18.03
CA LEU A 174 12.30 4.14 -18.11
C LEU A 174 12.51 5.08 -19.30
N VAL A 175 11.51 5.12 -20.18
CA VAL A 175 11.45 5.98 -21.36
C VAL A 175 11.18 7.44 -20.98
N ARG A 176 11.46 8.36 -21.90
CA ARG A 176 11.26 9.80 -21.67
C ARG A 176 9.81 10.19 -21.42
N ALA A 177 8.85 9.42 -21.93
CA ALA A 177 7.42 9.63 -21.70
C ALA A 177 7.00 9.47 -20.21
N TRP A 178 7.81 8.80 -19.39
CA TRP A 178 7.54 8.70 -17.95
C TRP A 178 7.66 10.06 -17.23
N THR A 179 8.52 10.96 -17.72
CA THR A 179 8.72 12.29 -17.11
C THR A 179 7.46 13.14 -17.12
N PRO A 180 6.80 13.40 -18.27
CA PRO A 180 5.54 14.16 -18.27
C PRO A 180 4.41 13.42 -17.53
N LEU A 181 4.43 12.08 -17.50
CA LEU A 181 3.45 11.29 -16.74
C LEU A 181 3.54 11.60 -15.24
N VAL A 182 4.74 11.58 -14.65
CA VAL A 182 4.91 11.86 -13.22
C VAL A 182 4.79 13.35 -12.92
N LEU A 183 5.27 14.22 -13.81
CA LEU A 183 5.25 15.66 -13.58
C LEU A 183 3.84 16.27 -13.71
N ILE A 184 3.01 15.74 -14.61
CA ILE A 184 1.71 16.34 -14.98
C ILE A 184 0.55 15.39 -14.66
N CYS A 185 0.57 14.17 -15.20
CA CYS A 185 -0.59 13.27 -15.10
C CYS A 185 -0.89 12.86 -13.65
N VAL A 186 0.13 12.46 -12.88
CA VAL A 186 -0.05 11.97 -11.50
C VAL A 186 -0.56 13.07 -10.55
N PRO A 187 0.01 14.30 -10.53
CA PRO A 187 -0.53 15.39 -9.71
C PRO A 187 -1.97 15.77 -10.09
N ILE A 188 -2.26 15.86 -11.39
CA ILE A 188 -3.63 16.14 -11.86
C ILE A 188 -4.58 15.03 -11.38
N GLN A 189 -4.20 13.77 -11.52
CA GLN A 189 -5.00 12.64 -11.07
C GLN A 189 -5.29 12.71 -9.57
N ALA A 190 -4.29 13.01 -8.74
CA ALA A 190 -4.49 13.15 -7.30
C ALA A 190 -5.49 14.27 -6.95
N ILE A 191 -5.36 15.44 -7.59
CA ILE A 191 -6.28 16.57 -7.39
C ILE A 191 -7.69 16.22 -7.84
N VAL A 192 -7.84 15.64 -9.04
CA VAL A 192 -9.15 15.25 -9.58
C VAL A 192 -9.82 14.21 -8.70
N LEU A 193 -9.09 13.19 -8.23
CA LEU A 193 -9.66 12.14 -7.37
C LEU A 193 -10.08 12.68 -6.01
N LEU A 194 -9.25 13.49 -5.36
CA LEU A 194 -9.59 14.09 -4.06
C LEU A 194 -10.76 15.06 -4.17
N PHE A 195 -10.78 15.89 -5.21
CA PHE A 195 -11.88 16.82 -5.46
C PHE A 195 -13.18 16.07 -5.78
N TRP A 196 -13.12 15.11 -6.70
CA TRP A 196 -14.26 14.27 -7.05
C TRP A 196 -14.83 13.58 -5.82
N TRP A 197 -13.99 12.91 -5.04
CA TRP A 197 -14.42 12.20 -3.84
C TRP A 197 -15.11 13.15 -2.86
N THR A 198 -14.50 14.30 -2.57
CA THR A 198 -15.07 15.30 -1.66
C THR A 198 -16.45 15.77 -2.13
N VAL A 199 -16.58 16.12 -3.41
CA VAL A 199 -17.86 16.55 -3.99
C VAL A 199 -18.90 15.43 -3.94
N LYS A 200 -18.50 14.20 -4.30
CA LYS A 200 -19.38 13.04 -4.27
C LYS A 200 -19.92 12.78 -2.86
N GLU A 201 -19.07 12.85 -1.84
CA GLU A 201 -19.50 12.64 -0.46
C GLU A 201 -20.48 13.72 0.01
N ILE A 202 -20.19 14.99 -0.27
CA ILE A 202 -21.06 16.10 0.14
C ILE A 202 -22.42 16.03 -0.58
N LEU A 203 -22.43 15.68 -1.87
CA LEU A 203 -23.66 15.61 -2.67
C LEU A 203 -24.52 14.38 -2.34
N ASN A 204 -23.90 13.24 -2.06
CA ASN A 204 -24.63 12.01 -1.73
C ASN A 204 -25.17 12.02 -0.29
N ASN A 205 -24.51 12.74 0.63
CA ASN A 205 -24.84 12.78 2.05
C ASN A 205 -25.06 14.22 2.57
N PRO A 206 -25.96 15.02 1.98
CA PRO A 206 -26.03 16.48 2.20
C PRO A 206 -26.39 16.90 3.64
N SER A 207 -27.10 16.04 4.38
CA SER A 207 -27.53 16.32 5.76
C SER A 207 -26.61 15.71 6.83
N THR A 208 -25.68 14.82 6.46
CA THR A 208 -24.89 14.01 7.39
C THR A 208 -23.37 14.17 7.23
N TRP A 209 -22.88 14.75 6.12
CA TRP A 209 -21.43 14.87 5.85
C TRP A 209 -20.63 15.59 6.94
N TYR A 210 -21.26 16.48 7.72
CA TYR A 210 -20.65 17.29 8.78
C TYR A 210 -20.84 16.69 10.19
N ILE A 211 -21.65 15.65 10.33
CA ILE A 211 -21.89 14.99 11.62
C ILE A 211 -20.84 13.91 11.80
N PRO A 212 -20.06 13.91 12.90
CA PRO A 212 -19.02 12.92 13.13
C PRO A 212 -19.65 11.55 13.39
N ASN A 213 -19.78 10.75 12.33
CA ASN A 213 -20.23 9.37 12.37
C ASN A 213 -19.33 8.49 11.48
N TYR A 214 -19.42 7.17 11.60
CA TYR A 214 -18.63 6.24 10.78
C TYR A 214 -18.82 6.53 9.28
N GLU A 215 -17.73 6.43 8.52
CA GLU A 215 -17.72 6.59 7.05
C GLU A 215 -18.19 7.98 6.57
N THR A 216 -18.06 9.02 7.40
CA THR A 216 -18.38 10.40 7.03
C THR A 216 -17.13 11.21 6.67
N PHE A 217 -17.29 12.18 5.78
CA PHE A 217 -16.21 13.09 5.37
C PHE A 217 -15.57 13.80 6.58
N ILE A 218 -16.37 14.30 7.53
CA ILE A 218 -15.83 14.99 8.70
C ILE A 218 -14.99 14.07 9.59
N MET A 219 -15.35 12.80 9.74
CA MET A 219 -14.54 11.85 10.51
C MET A 219 -13.19 11.61 9.87
N VAL A 220 -13.14 11.49 8.53
CA VAL A 220 -11.87 11.36 7.79
C VAL A 220 -10.95 12.55 8.11
N ILE A 221 -11.48 13.78 8.05
CA ILE A 221 -10.70 14.99 8.35
C ILE A 221 -10.24 15.03 9.81
N ILE A 222 -11.08 14.63 10.76
CA ILE A 222 -10.74 14.56 12.19
C ILE A 222 -9.60 13.55 12.41
N GLU A 223 -9.72 12.33 11.86
CA GLU A 223 -8.70 11.28 12.02
C GLU A 223 -7.36 11.68 11.39
N TRP A 224 -7.39 12.27 10.19
CA TRP A 224 -6.17 12.77 9.54
C TRP A 224 -5.53 13.91 10.33
N SER A 225 -6.33 14.85 10.82
CA SER A 225 -5.83 15.96 11.63
C SER A 225 -5.21 15.46 12.93
N ALA A 226 -5.85 14.50 13.60
CA ALA A 226 -5.34 13.88 14.82
C ALA A 226 -3.98 13.22 14.60
N ILE A 227 -3.80 12.49 13.50
CA ILE A 227 -2.52 11.84 13.18
C ILE A 227 -1.45 12.82 12.75
N ILE A 228 -1.79 13.86 11.98
CA ILE A 228 -0.84 14.93 11.66
C ILE A 228 -0.34 15.61 12.95
N ILE A 229 -1.26 15.93 13.87
CA ILE A 229 -0.89 16.51 15.17
C ILE A 229 0.00 15.55 15.94
N LEU A 230 -0.34 14.25 16.00
CA LEU A 230 0.47 13.25 16.66
C LEU A 230 1.90 13.17 16.08
N ILE A 231 2.03 13.16 14.76
CA ILE A 231 3.33 13.12 14.08
C ILE A 231 4.13 14.39 14.37
N VAL A 232 3.49 15.57 14.31
CA VAL A 232 4.16 16.84 14.59
C VAL A 232 4.63 16.90 16.04
N VAL A 233 3.77 16.53 17.00
CA VAL A 233 4.12 16.47 18.43
C VAL A 233 5.26 15.50 18.66
N PHE A 234 5.17 14.29 18.11
CA PHE A 234 6.22 13.28 18.20
C PHE A 234 7.55 13.81 17.62
N THR A 235 7.52 14.42 16.44
CA THR A 235 8.71 15.01 15.79
C THR A 235 9.32 16.11 16.64
N VAL A 236 8.51 17.04 17.17
CA VAL A 236 8.98 18.12 18.05
C VAL A 236 9.58 17.56 19.34
N CYS A 237 8.96 16.54 19.93
CA CYS A 237 9.50 15.85 21.10
C CYS A 237 10.84 15.17 20.79
N CYS A 238 10.95 14.45 19.67
CA CYS A 238 12.20 13.81 19.26
C CYS A 238 13.32 14.84 19.07
N VAL A 239 13.06 15.94 18.36
CA VAL A 239 14.05 17.01 18.16
C VAL A 239 14.51 17.63 19.49
N LYS A 240 13.59 17.81 20.46
CA LYS A 240 13.92 18.41 21.76
C LYS A 240 14.64 17.46 22.71
N PHE A 241 14.22 16.21 22.80
CA PHE A 241 14.71 15.27 23.83
C PHE A 241 15.83 14.36 23.34
N LYS A 242 15.93 14.10 22.03
CA LYS A 242 16.99 13.28 21.42
C LYS A 242 17.37 13.84 20.04
N PRO A 243 18.10 14.99 19.98
CA PRO A 243 18.56 15.55 18.70
C PRO A 243 19.45 14.58 17.92
N ALA A 244 20.14 13.67 18.61
CA ALA A 244 20.98 12.62 18.02
C ALA A 244 20.23 11.67 17.07
N PHE A 245 18.90 11.66 17.12
CA PHE A 245 18.05 10.89 16.22
C PHE A 245 18.04 11.44 14.78
N PHE A 246 18.35 12.73 14.64
CA PHE A 246 18.45 13.43 13.35
C PHE A 246 19.91 13.79 13.02
N ASP A 247 20.87 13.28 13.79
CA ASP A 247 22.28 13.46 13.43
C ASP A 247 22.47 12.84 12.05
N LYS A 248 22.92 13.68 11.12
CA LYS A 248 23.21 13.24 9.75
C LYS A 248 24.20 12.08 9.85
N VAL A 249 23.77 10.89 9.45
CA VAL A 249 24.71 9.82 9.10
C VAL A 249 25.68 10.47 8.11
N ASN A 250 26.97 10.49 8.46
CA ASN A 250 28.01 10.99 7.58
C ASN A 250 27.83 10.29 6.22
N PHE A 251 27.52 11.10 5.22
CA PHE A 251 26.88 10.72 3.96
C PHE A 251 27.61 9.53 3.31
N LEU A 252 27.05 8.32 3.42
CA LEU A 252 27.34 7.21 2.50
C LEU A 252 26.11 7.07 1.59
N GLY A 253 26.16 7.78 0.47
CA GLY A 253 25.06 7.88 -0.49
C GLY A 253 25.40 8.86 -1.61
N PHE A 254 24.76 8.75 -2.77
CA PHE A 254 24.98 9.65 -3.91
C PHE A 254 24.29 11.01 -3.65
N ASP A 255 25.04 12.10 -3.62
CA ASP A 255 24.50 13.46 -3.47
C ASP A 255 24.12 14.01 -4.85
N PRO A 256 22.83 14.16 -5.18
CA PRO A 256 22.36 14.63 -6.49
C PRO A 256 22.59 16.12 -6.76
N HIS A 257 23.03 16.87 -5.75
CA HIS A 257 23.35 18.30 -5.84
C HIS A 257 24.84 18.58 -5.95
N ASN A 258 25.68 17.55 -5.82
CA ASN A 258 27.13 17.68 -5.91
C ASN A 258 27.69 16.70 -6.95
N GLU A 259 27.82 17.16 -8.20
CA GLU A 259 28.38 16.38 -9.32
C GLU A 259 29.86 15.98 -9.10
N TYR A 260 30.52 16.46 -8.03
CA TYR A 260 31.95 16.27 -7.75
C TYR A 260 32.27 15.44 -6.50
N CYS A 261 31.30 14.80 -5.84
CA CYS A 261 31.62 13.90 -4.73
C CYS A 261 32.13 12.54 -5.24
N GLU A 262 33.41 12.49 -5.65
CA GLU A 262 34.21 11.27 -5.50
C GLU A 262 34.28 10.93 -4.00
N GLN A 263 33.46 9.98 -3.55
CA GLN A 263 33.52 9.54 -2.16
C GLN A 263 34.78 8.70 -1.92
N LYS A 264 35.76 9.29 -1.23
CA LYS A 264 36.77 8.54 -0.47
C LYS A 264 36.07 7.74 0.61
N ILE A 265 35.92 6.43 0.37
CA ILE A 265 35.47 5.47 1.38
C ILE A 265 36.53 5.44 2.50
N PRO A 266 36.21 5.80 3.75
CA PRO A 266 37.13 5.68 4.87
C PRO A 266 37.56 4.22 5.03
N ASP A 267 38.86 3.96 5.23
CA ASP A 267 39.44 2.61 5.20
C ASP A 267 38.79 1.62 6.19
N GLY A 268 38.18 2.11 7.28
CA GLY A 268 37.45 1.29 8.25
C GLY A 268 36.03 0.88 7.83
N LEU A 269 35.41 1.59 6.88
CA LEU A 269 34.05 1.31 6.39
C LEU A 269 34.04 0.39 5.16
N LYS A 270 35.23 0.06 4.64
CA LYS A 270 35.42 -0.97 3.61
C LYS A 270 34.94 -2.35 4.06
N LEU A 271 34.93 -2.64 5.37
CA LEU A 271 34.48 -3.93 5.90
C LEU A 271 32.95 -4.04 5.94
N GLU A 272 32.24 -2.98 6.33
CA GLU A 272 30.77 -2.94 6.27
C GLU A 272 30.25 -2.81 4.84
N ALA A 273 30.95 -2.05 3.99
CA ALA A 273 30.72 -2.07 2.54
C ALA A 273 31.02 -3.45 1.93
N ALA A 274 31.96 -4.22 2.49
CA ALA A 274 32.20 -5.61 2.10
C ALA A 274 31.07 -6.54 2.57
N VAL A 275 30.45 -6.32 3.73
CA VAL A 275 29.25 -7.06 4.17
C VAL A 275 28.04 -6.71 3.30
N PHE A 276 27.86 -5.43 2.95
CA PHE A 276 26.83 -4.96 2.01
C PHE A 276 27.09 -5.44 0.57
N ASN A 277 28.35 -5.59 0.16
CA ASN A 277 28.75 -6.23 -1.10
C ASN A 277 28.71 -7.77 -1.03
N LYS A 278 28.73 -8.40 0.15
CA LYS A 278 28.60 -9.87 0.27
C LYS A 278 27.19 -10.34 -0.08
N THR A 279 26.18 -9.49 0.10
CA THR A 279 24.83 -9.66 -0.45
C THR A 279 24.76 -9.49 -1.98
N ARG A 280 25.82 -9.00 -2.64
CA ARG A 280 25.96 -8.92 -4.10
C ARG A 280 26.71 -10.11 -4.72
N GLU A 281 27.46 -10.89 -3.95
CA GLU A 281 28.18 -12.07 -4.44
C GLU A 281 27.26 -13.31 -4.45
N ILE A 282 26.21 -13.29 -5.27
CA ILE A 282 25.74 -14.53 -5.90
C ILE A 282 26.42 -14.54 -7.27
N GLU A 283 27.51 -15.29 -7.33
CA GLU A 283 28.38 -15.45 -8.49
C GLU A 283 27.60 -16.13 -9.64
N ILE A 284 26.99 -15.33 -10.52
CA ILE A 284 26.38 -15.82 -11.75
C ILE A 284 26.91 -14.97 -12.90
N LEU A 285 28.08 -15.31 -13.42
CA LEU A 285 28.35 -15.57 -14.84
C LEU A 285 29.87 -15.72 -15.08
N PRO A 286 30.30 -16.70 -15.91
CA PRO A 286 31.70 -17.01 -16.13
C PRO A 286 32.35 -15.95 -17.01
N LYS A 287 33.57 -15.53 -16.63
CA LYS A 287 34.41 -14.64 -17.42
C LYS A 287 34.67 -15.26 -18.80
N LEU A 288 34.09 -14.67 -19.85
CA LEU A 288 34.55 -14.89 -21.22
C LEU A 288 35.71 -13.93 -21.51
N LYS A 289 36.80 -14.53 -22.00
CA LYS A 289 38.04 -13.88 -22.45
C LYS A 289 37.82 -13.05 -23.71
#